data_AF-A0A7C0UJL8-F1
#
_entry.id   AF-A0A7C0UJL8-F1
#
_cell.length_a   1.000
_cell.length_b   1.000
_cell.length_c   1.000
_cell.angle_alpha   90.00
_cell.angle_beta   90.00
_cell.angle_gamma   90.00
#
_symmetry.space_group_name_H-M   'P 1'
#
loop_
_entity.id
_entity.type
_entity.pdbx_description
1 polymer ?
#
loop_
_entity_poly.entity_id
_entity_poly.type
_entity_poly.pdbx_seq_one_letter_code
_entity_poly.pdbx_strand_id
1 'polypeptide(L)'
;GRSGLLITSEYGPRVRLSAVATSAPLATDKNHSLADGCRGCGICEDACPSKAITHRSVEMCKSYVDSQADRRCTICVDVCPYPR
;
A
#
# COMPACT_ATOMS: atom_id res chain seq x y z
N GLY A 1 0.64 5.33 0.04
CA GLY A 1 -0.39 5.90 0.94
C GLY A 1 -0.18 5.32 2.32
N ARG A 2 -0.69 5.94 3.40
CA ARG A 2 -0.34 5.63 4.81
C ARG A 2 -0.12 4.16 5.16
N SER A 3 -0.89 3.25 4.55
CA SER A 3 -0.70 1.79 4.61
C SER A 3 0.68 1.25 4.19
N GLY A 4 1.57 2.07 3.66
CA GLY A 4 2.90 1.69 3.16
C GLY A 4 2.92 1.25 1.69
N LEU A 5 1.77 1.21 1.02
CA LEU A 5 1.66 0.77 -0.38
C LEU A 5 1.80 1.92 -1.38
N LEU A 6 2.30 1.63 -2.58
CA LEU A 6 2.23 2.57 -3.71
C LEU A 6 0.76 2.83 -4.06
N ILE A 7 0.38 4.10 -4.26
CA ILE A 7 -0.95 4.46 -4.76
C ILE A 7 -0.75 5.00 -6.18
N THR A 8 -1.34 4.32 -7.15
CA THR A 8 -1.39 4.75 -8.54
C THR A 8 -2.64 5.59 -8.77
N SER A 9 -2.60 6.52 -9.72
CA SER A 9 -3.75 7.35 -10.09
C SER A 9 -4.91 6.54 -10.67
N GLU A 10 -4.60 5.47 -11.41
CA GLU A 10 -5.60 4.69 -12.14
C GLU A 10 -6.16 3.50 -11.35
N TYR A 11 -5.37 2.90 -10.45
CA TYR A 11 -5.75 1.66 -9.76
C TYR A 11 -5.63 1.74 -8.24
N GLY A 12 -5.23 2.90 -7.70
CA GLY A 12 -4.96 3.04 -6.27
C GLY A 12 -3.88 2.07 -5.79
N PRO A 13 -4.05 1.40 -4.63
CA PRO A 13 -3.10 0.40 -4.13
C PRO A 13 -3.23 -0.98 -4.78
N ARG A 14 -4.16 -1.19 -5.71
CA ARG A 14 -4.57 -2.52 -6.22
C ARG A 14 -3.66 -2.99 -7.37
N VAL A 15 -2.36 -2.80 -7.21
CA VAL A 15 -1.34 -3.12 -8.21
C VAL A 15 -0.29 -4.04 -7.62
N ARG A 16 0.24 -4.95 -8.45
CA ARG A 16 1.42 -5.75 -8.10
C ARG A 16 2.62 -5.19 -8.85
N LEU A 17 3.67 -4.87 -8.10
CA LEU A 17 4.90 -4.33 -8.66
C LEU A 17 5.86 -5.48 -9.01
N SER A 18 6.51 -5.34 -10.15
CA SER A 18 7.63 -6.16 -10.58
C SER A 18 8.66 -5.23 -11.22
N ALA A 19 9.93 -5.62 -11.16
CA ALA A 19 11.02 -4.84 -11.70
C ALA A 19 12.01 -5.74 -12.44
N VAL A 20 12.60 -5.22 -13.50
CA VAL A 20 13.69 -5.86 -14.24
C VAL A 20 14.89 -4.93 -14.19
N ALA A 21 16.01 -5.42 -13.67
CA ALA A 21 17.28 -4.72 -13.73
C ALA A 21 17.93 -4.99 -15.09
N THR A 22 18.35 -3.94 -15.79
CA THR A 22 18.98 -4.03 -17.12
C THR A 22 20.06 -2.98 -17.27
N SER A 23 21.06 -3.26 -18.10
CA SER A 23 22.09 -2.30 -18.53
C SER A 23 21.71 -1.53 -19.80
N ALA A 24 20.56 -1.85 -20.41
CA ALA A 24 20.06 -1.12 -21.58
C ALA A 24 19.88 0.38 -21.25
N PRO A 25 20.29 1.29 -22.14
CA PRO A 25 20.12 2.71 -21.91
C PRO A 25 18.62 3.07 -21.96
N LEU A 26 18.07 3.52 -20.84
CA LEU A 26 16.68 3.95 -20.71
C LEU A 26 16.64 5.36 -20.12
N ALA A 27 15.73 6.20 -20.62
CA ALA A 27 15.47 7.50 -20.02
C ALA A 27 14.72 7.31 -18.69
N THR A 28 15.08 8.09 -17.67
CA THR A 28 14.36 8.09 -16.39
C THR A 28 13.01 8.77 -16.54
N ASP A 29 11.97 8.16 -16.00
CA ASP A 29 10.66 8.81 -15.94
C ASP A 29 10.62 9.93 -14.89
N LYS A 30 9.59 10.77 -14.95
CA LYS A 30 9.38 11.86 -14.00
C LYS A 30 8.91 11.31 -12.65
N ASN A 31 9.27 12.00 -11.58
CA ASN A 31 8.69 11.72 -10.27
C ASN A 31 7.21 12.11 -10.26
N HIS A 32 6.36 11.17 -9.85
CA HIS A 32 4.94 11.42 -9.61
C HIS A 32 4.72 11.66 -8.11
N SER A 33 4.06 12.76 -7.77
CA SER A 33 3.62 13.00 -6.39
C SER A 33 2.31 12.24 -6.11
N LEU A 34 2.17 11.77 -4.88
CA LEU A 34 0.88 11.26 -4.40
C LEU A 34 -0.17 12.38 -4.45
N ALA A 35 -1.38 12.03 -4.91
CA ALA A 35 -2.53 12.92 -4.82
C ALA A 35 -2.82 13.30 -3.34
N ASP A 36 -3.18 14.56 -3.11
CA ASP A 36 -3.34 15.16 -1.79
C ASP A 36 -4.34 14.43 -0.89
N GLY A 37 -5.31 13.69 -1.44
CA GLY A 37 -6.39 13.06 -0.68
C GLY A 37 -5.95 11.93 0.27
N CYS A 38 -4.72 11.42 0.21
CA CYS A 38 -4.21 10.54 1.28
C CYS A 38 -3.83 11.34 2.55
N ARG A 39 -3.53 12.64 2.42
CA ARG A 39 -3.22 13.55 3.52
C ARG A 39 -4.50 13.91 4.30
N GLY A 40 -4.89 13.04 5.22
CA GLY A 40 -5.96 13.29 6.19
C GLY A 40 -7.03 12.19 6.22
N CYS A 41 -6.97 11.23 5.30
CA CYS A 41 -7.97 10.17 5.18
C CYS A 41 -8.03 9.19 6.38
N GLY A 42 -6.90 8.58 6.78
CA GLY A 42 -6.84 7.70 7.96
C GLY A 42 -7.59 6.35 7.86
N ILE A 43 -8.47 6.13 6.87
CA ILE A 43 -9.38 4.96 6.84
C ILE A 43 -8.68 3.59 6.95
N CYS A 44 -7.49 3.44 6.36
CA CYS A 44 -6.73 2.20 6.46
C CYS A 44 -6.14 1.99 7.87
N GLU A 45 -5.79 3.07 8.59
CA GLU A 45 -5.30 3.01 9.97
C GLU A 45 -6.42 2.52 10.90
N ASP A 46 -7.63 3.06 10.72
CA ASP A 46 -8.81 2.68 11.50
C ASP A 46 -9.19 1.21 11.27
N ALA A 47 -9.25 0.79 10.00
CA ALA A 47 -9.62 -0.55 9.60
C ALA A 47 -8.57 -1.62 9.91
N CYS A 48 -7.31 -1.25 10.17
CA CYS A 48 -6.24 -2.23 10.39
C CYS A 48 -6.46 -3.00 11.70
N PRO A 49 -6.70 -4.32 11.66
CA PRO A 49 -7.03 -5.12 12.84
C PRO A 49 -5.85 -5.25 13.81
N SER A 50 -4.61 -5.25 13.29
CA SER A 50 -3.40 -5.30 14.11
C SER A 50 -2.84 -3.93 14.48
N LYS A 51 -3.49 -2.82 14.06
CA LYS A 51 -2.99 -1.44 14.25
C LYS A 51 -1.56 -1.21 13.74
N ALA A 52 -1.08 -2.07 12.84
CA ALA A 52 0.24 -2.02 12.25
C ALA A 52 0.55 -0.71 11.52
N ILE A 53 -0.46 -0.11 10.87
CA ILE A 53 -0.27 1.14 10.11
C ILE A 53 -0.07 2.32 11.07
N THR A 54 -0.86 2.39 12.15
CA THR A 54 -0.73 3.41 13.21
C THR A 54 0.64 3.35 13.88
N HIS A 55 1.09 2.14 14.23
CA HIS A 55 2.38 1.92 14.89
C HIS A 55 3.57 1.85 13.92
N ARG A 56 3.32 1.90 12.61
CA ARG A 56 4.34 1.70 11.56
C ARG A 56 5.19 0.45 11.79
N SER A 57 4.56 -0.66 12.18
CA SER A 57 5.23 -1.95 12.45
C SER A 57 4.84 -2.99 11.42
N VAL A 58 5.82 -3.48 10.68
CA VAL A 58 5.64 -4.57 9.72
C VAL A 58 5.45 -5.89 10.47
N GLU A 59 6.05 -6.04 11.64
CA GLU A 59 5.97 -7.24 12.49
C GLU A 59 4.54 -7.48 12.97
N MET A 60 3.83 -6.41 13.38
CA MET A 60 2.42 -6.49 13.76
C MET A 60 1.54 -6.90 12.57
N CYS A 61 1.81 -6.36 11.37
CA CYS A 61 1.12 -6.76 10.14
C CYS A 61 1.38 -8.24 9.83
N LYS A 62 2.65 -8.65 9.88
CA LYS A 62 3.10 -10.01 9.59
C LYS A 62 2.50 -11.02 10.57
N SER A 63 2.50 -10.73 11.86
CA SER A 63 1.92 -11.60 12.89
C SER A 63 0.42 -11.82 12.65
N TYR A 64 -0.32 -10.76 12.28
CA TYR A 64 -1.73 -10.87 11.94
C TYR A 64 -1.96 -11.65 10.65
N VAL A 65 -1.15 -11.42 9.62
CA VAL A 65 -1.23 -12.18 8.36
C VAL A 65 -0.94 -13.66 8.61
N ASP A 66 0.10 -13.97 9.38
CA ASP A 66 0.50 -15.35 9.69
C ASP A 66 -0.55 -16.09 10.55
N SER A 67 -1.46 -15.38 11.23
CA SER A 67 -2.57 -15.98 11.98
C SER A 67 -3.84 -16.22 11.15
N GLN A 68 -3.91 -15.73 9.90
CA GLN A 68 -5.03 -16.00 8.99
C GLN A 68 -4.89 -17.37 8.34
N ALA A 69 -6.02 -18.04 8.10
CA ALA A 69 -6.06 -19.39 7.52
C ALA A 69 -5.37 -19.48 6.14
N ASP A 70 -5.48 -18.43 5.32
CA ASP A 70 -4.88 -18.35 3.98
C ASP A 70 -3.57 -17.55 3.96
N ARG A 71 -3.09 -17.10 5.14
CA ARG A 71 -1.92 -16.24 5.32
C ARG A 71 -1.95 -14.97 4.48
N ARG A 72 -3.13 -14.35 4.35
CA ARG A 72 -3.30 -13.10 3.59
C ARG A 72 -4.12 -12.09 4.37
N CYS A 73 -3.90 -10.82 4.06
CA CYS A 73 -4.75 -9.71 4.48
C CYS A 73 -4.80 -8.69 3.35
N THR A 74 -6.01 -8.27 2.97
CA THR A 74 -6.24 -7.27 1.92
C THR A 74 -6.95 -6.02 2.44
N ILE A 75 -7.28 -5.96 3.74
CA ILE A 75 -8.16 -4.94 4.33
C ILE A 75 -7.73 -3.53 3.95
N CYS A 76 -6.45 -3.17 4.14
CA CYS A 76 -5.96 -1.82 3.85
C CYS A 76 -5.95 -1.47 2.35
N VAL A 77 -5.86 -2.47 1.47
CA VAL A 77 -6.03 -2.32 0.02
C VAL A 77 -7.51 -2.12 -0.27
N ASP A 78 -8.38 -2.90 0.35
CA ASP A 78 -9.82 -2.95 0.09
C ASP A 78 -10.57 -1.71 0.54
N VAL A 79 -10.25 -1.16 1.71
CA VAL A 79 -10.87 0.07 2.21
C VAL A 79 -10.29 1.34 1.60
N CYS A 80 -9.17 1.26 0.87
CA CYS A 80 -8.58 2.44 0.28
C CYS A 80 -9.53 3.02 -0.77
N PRO A 81 -9.92 4.31 -0.66
CA PRO A 81 -10.85 4.93 -1.59
C PRO A 81 -10.22 5.04 -2.98
N TYR A 82 -8.93 5.33 -3.08
CA TYR A 82 -8.23 5.44 -4.35
C TYR A 82 -8.36 4.16 -5.22
N PRO A 83 -8.66 4.31 -6.53
CA PRO A 83 -8.85 5.56 -7.28
C PRO A 83 -10.31 6.06 -7.29
N ARG A 84 -11.23 5.35 -6.62
CA ARG A 84 -12.67 5.61 -6.62
C ARG A 84 -13.05 6.92 -5.96
#